data_AF-A0A2P8D7C4-F1
#
_entry.id   AF-A0A2P8D7C4-F1
#
_cell.length_a   1.000
_cell.length_b   1.000
_cell.length_c   1.000
_cell.angle_alpha   90.00
_cell.angle_beta   90.00
_cell.angle_gamma   90.00
#
_symmetry.space_group_name_H-M   'P 1'
#
loop_
_entity.id
_entity.type
_entity.pdbx_description
1 polymer ?
#
loop_
_entity_poly.entity_id
_entity_poly.type
_entity_poly.pdbx_seq_one_letter_code
_entity_poly.pdbx_strand_id
1 'polypeptide(L)'
;MAQYKPYLFLLLLVPGFSACTDRQAGDRDKAKHDKPKERVKARLEDCIYRKDTLFDATSSLKYVIRDTFYDVRVQLENKDTMLGYRFDCTVPQGLVPAFYAYHKHTLCLLRGSGQSYREFTICYIHDGRMMVKYYETALAAKLEEDLVVYQDYNEPRKIIMEDIRTEQQKIVKLPGSLTNTAIIRTRISKNKLVIELANEQQITFRR
;
A
#
# COMPACT_ATOMS: atom_id res chain seq x y z
N MET A 1 30.20 16.33 41.14
CA MET A 1 29.42 17.59 41.28
C MET A 1 28.06 17.35 40.65
N ALA A 2 27.04 17.25 41.48
CA ALA A 2 25.64 17.11 41.07
C ALA A 2 25.02 18.50 40.96
N GLN A 3 24.18 18.74 39.96
CA GLN A 3 23.06 19.68 40.08
C GLN A 3 22.00 19.39 39.02
N TYR A 4 21.02 18.57 39.40
CA TYR A 4 19.70 18.56 38.80
C TYR A 4 18.88 19.68 39.46
N LYS A 5 18.08 20.40 38.66
CA LYS A 5 16.94 21.18 39.13
C LYS A 5 15.69 20.83 38.31
N PRO A 6 14.57 20.49 38.97
CA PRO A 6 13.26 20.30 38.35
C PRO A 6 12.38 21.56 38.49
N TYR A 7 11.48 21.75 37.53
CA TYR A 7 10.27 22.58 37.63
C TYR A 7 9.19 21.74 36.95
N LEU A 8 8.19 21.11 37.58
CA LEU A 8 7.20 21.46 38.62
C LEU A 8 6.24 22.60 38.22
N PHE A 9 4.95 22.24 38.28
CA PHE A 9 3.73 23.06 38.27
C PHE A 9 3.22 23.54 36.89
N LEU A 10 1.92 23.47 36.53
CA LEU A 10 0.67 23.28 37.27
C LEU A 10 -0.44 22.87 36.26
N LEU A 11 -1.25 21.88 36.59
CA LEU A 11 -2.53 21.55 35.93
C LEU A 11 -3.59 22.62 36.27
N LEU A 12 -4.28 23.16 35.27
CA LEU A 12 -5.56 23.85 35.46
C LEU A 12 -6.61 23.27 34.50
N LEU A 13 -7.50 22.47 35.07
CA LEU A 13 -8.83 22.14 34.57
C LEU A 13 -9.74 23.35 34.80
N VAL A 14 -10.48 23.76 33.77
CA VAL A 14 -11.68 24.60 33.94
C VAL A 14 -12.82 23.97 33.14
N PRO A 15 -13.92 23.53 33.79
CA PRO A 15 -15.12 23.10 33.11
C PRO A 15 -16.01 24.32 32.83
N GLY A 16 -16.22 24.62 31.55
CA GLY A 16 -17.17 25.63 31.10
C GLY A 16 -18.48 24.97 30.67
N PHE A 17 -19.46 24.95 31.57
CA PHE A 17 -20.86 24.71 31.26
C PHE A 17 -21.35 25.78 30.27
N SER A 18 -21.80 25.37 29.08
CA SER A 18 -22.66 26.21 28.25
C SER A 18 -24.09 25.69 28.34
N ALA A 19 -24.92 26.56 28.89
CA ALA A 19 -26.32 26.37 29.20
C ALA A 19 -27.15 25.99 27.96
N CYS A 20 -28.16 25.16 28.22
CA CYS A 20 -29.36 25.05 27.43
C CYS A 20 -30.02 26.43 27.31
N THR A 21 -30.33 26.85 26.10
CA THR A 21 -31.40 27.83 25.87
C THR A 21 -32.44 27.21 24.96
N ASP A 22 -33.60 26.99 25.56
CA ASP A 22 -34.90 26.85 24.91
C ASP A 22 -35.11 27.96 23.87
N ARG A 23 -35.54 27.58 22.67
CA ARG A 23 -36.31 28.46 21.79
C ARG A 23 -37.44 27.66 21.15
N GLN A 24 -38.64 28.07 21.53
CA GLN A 24 -39.92 27.55 21.09
C GLN A 24 -40.14 27.67 19.58
N ALA A 25 -40.79 26.62 19.06
CA ALA A 25 -41.85 26.57 18.06
C ALA A 25 -42.00 27.72 17.05
N GLY A 26 -41.88 27.33 15.77
CA GLY A 26 -42.47 28.02 14.62
C GLY A 26 -42.71 26.98 13.52
N ASP A 27 -43.96 26.58 13.35
CA ASP A 27 -44.46 25.65 12.34
C ASP A 27 -44.59 26.35 10.97
N ARG A 28 -44.54 25.54 9.90
CA ARG A 28 -44.77 25.86 8.47
C ARG A 28 -43.60 26.49 7.69
N ASP A 29 -42.88 25.64 6.96
CA ASP A 29 -43.16 25.53 5.51
C ASP A 29 -42.62 24.21 4.95
N LYS A 30 -43.55 23.44 4.39
CA LYS A 30 -43.28 22.25 3.60
C LYS A 30 -42.66 22.66 2.27
N ALA A 31 -41.92 21.71 1.70
CA ALA A 31 -41.37 21.68 0.35
C ALA A 31 -40.01 22.36 0.17
N LYS A 32 -39.00 21.80 0.81
CA LYS A 32 -37.82 21.41 0.03
C LYS A 32 -37.84 19.90 -0.11
N HIS A 33 -38.06 19.46 -1.35
CA HIS A 33 -37.44 18.25 -1.84
C HIS A 33 -35.97 18.29 -1.42
N ASP A 34 -35.65 17.64 -0.31
CA ASP A 34 -34.35 17.01 -0.17
C ASP A 34 -34.33 15.97 -1.28
N LYS A 35 -33.93 16.42 -2.48
CA LYS A 35 -33.27 15.55 -3.41
C LYS A 35 -32.22 14.83 -2.56
N PRO A 36 -32.18 13.49 -2.56
CA PRO A 36 -31.01 12.81 -2.04
C PRO A 36 -29.84 13.57 -2.62
N LYS A 37 -28.89 14.02 -1.78
CA LYS A 37 -27.60 14.47 -2.29
C LYS A 37 -27.10 13.30 -3.11
N GLU A 38 -27.35 13.37 -4.41
CA GLU A 38 -26.78 12.56 -5.46
C GLU A 38 -25.33 13.02 -5.49
N ARG A 39 -24.60 12.73 -4.40
CA ARG A 39 -23.18 12.54 -4.44
C ARG A 39 -23.06 11.40 -5.41
N VAL A 40 -22.76 11.77 -6.65
CA VAL A 40 -22.42 10.88 -7.74
C VAL A 40 -21.53 9.81 -7.14
N LYS A 41 -22.16 8.69 -6.78
CA LYS A 41 -21.50 7.48 -6.32
C LYS A 41 -21.02 6.91 -7.64
N ALA A 42 -20.01 7.57 -8.22
CA ALA A 42 -19.36 7.10 -9.43
C ALA A 42 -19.13 5.62 -9.19
N ARG A 43 -19.73 4.78 -10.04
CA ARG A 43 -19.67 3.35 -9.80
C ARG A 43 -18.20 3.03 -9.81
N LEU A 44 -17.74 2.24 -8.86
CA LEU A 44 -16.35 1.82 -8.78
C LEU A 44 -15.83 1.38 -10.17
N GLU A 45 -16.68 0.67 -10.90
CA GLU A 45 -16.53 0.20 -12.27
C GLU A 45 -16.17 1.30 -13.29
N ASP A 46 -16.56 2.55 -13.04
CA ASP A 46 -16.29 3.70 -13.90
C ASP A 46 -14.87 4.25 -13.71
N CYS A 47 -14.20 3.91 -12.60
CA CYS A 47 -12.90 4.47 -12.24
C CYS A 47 -11.79 3.43 -12.01
N ILE A 48 -12.14 2.15 -11.86
CA ILE A 48 -11.16 1.06 -11.87
C ILE A 48 -11.13 0.37 -13.22
N TYR A 49 -9.93 0.29 -13.82
CA TYR A 49 -9.74 -0.50 -15.04
C TYR A 49 -9.82 -2.01 -14.80
N ARG A 50 -9.56 -2.45 -13.56
CA ARG A 50 -9.48 -3.86 -13.20
C ARG A 50 -10.58 -4.22 -12.23
N LYS A 51 -11.43 -5.16 -12.63
CA LYS A 51 -12.55 -5.67 -11.83
C LYS A 51 -12.04 -6.60 -10.73
N ASP A 52 -12.93 -6.90 -9.79
CA ASP A 52 -12.79 -8.04 -8.88
C ASP A 52 -12.26 -9.26 -9.65
N THR A 53 -11.24 -9.90 -9.09
CA THR A 53 -10.52 -11.00 -9.73
C THR A 53 -10.62 -12.24 -8.85
N LEU A 54 -11.13 -13.32 -9.43
CA LEU A 54 -11.12 -14.66 -8.81
C LEU A 54 -9.97 -15.46 -9.43
N PHE A 55 -9.06 -15.94 -8.60
CA PHE A 55 -7.90 -16.72 -9.07
C PHE A 55 -8.18 -18.22 -9.00
N ASP A 56 -8.84 -18.66 -7.93
CA ASP A 56 -9.38 -20.01 -7.74
C ASP A 56 -10.54 -19.97 -6.74
N ALA A 57 -11.06 -21.13 -6.35
CA ALA A 57 -12.21 -21.23 -5.44
C ALA A 57 -11.98 -20.60 -4.05
N THR A 58 -10.73 -20.45 -3.63
CA THR A 58 -10.34 -20.02 -2.29
C THR A 58 -9.57 -18.69 -2.26
N SER A 59 -9.15 -18.19 -3.43
CA SER A 59 -8.29 -17.02 -3.58
C SER A 59 -8.93 -15.96 -4.49
N SER A 60 -9.05 -14.73 -3.99
CA SER A 60 -9.65 -13.61 -4.72
C SER A 60 -9.12 -12.25 -4.30
N LEU A 61 -9.27 -11.27 -5.19
CA LEU A 61 -9.06 -9.85 -4.96
C LEU A 61 -10.39 -9.13 -5.23
N LYS A 62 -10.89 -8.39 -4.25
CA LYS A 62 -12.15 -7.64 -4.38
C LYS A 62 -11.99 -6.21 -3.92
N TYR A 63 -12.59 -5.29 -4.66
CA TYR A 63 -12.71 -3.90 -4.26
C TYR A 63 -14.01 -3.71 -3.48
N VAL A 64 -13.89 -3.22 -2.24
CA VAL A 64 -15.01 -3.14 -1.31
C VAL A 64 -15.38 -1.69 -1.08
N ILE A 65 -16.66 -1.37 -1.26
CA ILE A 65 -17.22 -0.06 -0.97
C ILE A 65 -17.37 0.10 0.54
N ARG A 66 -16.77 1.15 1.09
CA ARG A 66 -17.02 1.67 2.44
C ARG A 66 -17.87 2.94 2.33
N ASP A 67 -18.19 3.57 3.46
CA ASP A 67 -19.12 4.71 3.53
C ASP A 67 -18.89 5.76 2.43
N THR A 68 -17.65 6.23 2.28
CA THR A 68 -17.28 7.29 1.32
C THR A 68 -16.02 6.98 0.51
N PHE A 69 -15.46 5.77 0.63
CA PHE A 69 -14.21 5.38 -0.03
C PHE A 69 -14.23 3.90 -0.38
N TYR A 70 -13.28 3.49 -1.19
CA TYR A 70 -13.01 2.11 -1.55
C TYR A 70 -11.76 1.60 -0.84
N ASP A 71 -11.84 0.33 -0.45
CA ASP A 71 -10.75 -0.47 0.10
C ASP A 71 -10.58 -1.75 -0.75
N VAL A 72 -9.56 -2.52 -0.46
CA VAL A 72 -9.24 -3.77 -1.16
C VAL A 72 -9.26 -4.91 -0.16
N ARG A 73 -10.07 -5.92 -0.44
CA ARG A 73 -10.08 -7.20 0.26
C ARG A 73 -9.29 -8.21 -0.55
N VAL A 74 -8.35 -8.88 0.12
CA VAL A 74 -7.65 -10.04 -0.44
C VAL A 74 -8.10 -11.27 0.32
N GLN A 75 -8.35 -12.36 -0.41
CA GLN A 75 -8.59 -13.67 0.13
C GLN A 75 -7.55 -14.63 -0.45
N LEU A 76 -6.90 -15.44 0.39
CA LEU A 76 -6.01 -16.54 0.03
C LEU A 76 -6.34 -17.73 0.92
N GLU A 77 -6.58 -18.90 0.32
CA GLU A 77 -6.89 -20.14 1.05
C GLU A 77 -8.00 -19.95 2.11
N ASN A 78 -9.09 -19.28 1.74
CA ASN A 78 -10.23 -18.99 2.62
C ASN A 78 -9.93 -18.08 3.82
N LYS A 79 -8.75 -17.46 3.87
CA LYS A 79 -8.42 -16.40 4.82
C LYS A 79 -8.49 -15.07 4.12
N ASP A 80 -9.15 -14.10 4.71
CA ASP A 80 -9.28 -12.77 4.15
C ASP A 80 -8.62 -11.71 5.02
N THR A 81 -8.22 -10.63 4.38
CA THR A 81 -7.75 -9.41 5.02
C THR A 81 -8.20 -8.19 4.22
N MET A 82 -8.38 -7.08 4.93
CA MET A 82 -8.56 -5.76 4.33
C MET A 82 -7.20 -5.07 4.27
N LEU A 83 -6.82 -4.55 3.11
CA LEU A 83 -5.51 -3.91 2.94
C LEU A 83 -5.47 -2.47 3.50
N GLY A 84 -6.61 -1.91 3.91
CA GLY A 84 -6.70 -0.61 4.55
C GLY A 84 -6.50 0.56 3.59
N TYR A 85 -6.67 0.34 2.30
CA TYR A 85 -6.63 1.41 1.32
C TYR A 85 -7.84 2.33 1.48
N ARG A 86 -7.62 3.62 1.21
CA ARG A 86 -8.66 4.65 1.23
C ARG A 86 -8.53 5.50 -0.01
N PHE A 87 -9.25 5.13 -1.07
CA PHE A 87 -9.29 5.90 -2.31
C PHE A 87 -10.73 6.05 -2.82
N ASP A 88 -10.96 7.02 -3.70
CA ASP A 88 -12.22 7.21 -4.41
C ASP A 88 -11.93 7.39 -5.90
N CYS A 89 -12.96 7.63 -6.71
CA CYS A 89 -12.81 7.81 -8.15
C CYS A 89 -12.14 9.15 -8.56
N THR A 90 -11.73 9.99 -7.60
CA THR A 90 -10.99 11.23 -7.89
C THR A 90 -9.49 11.02 -7.96
N VAL A 91 -8.97 9.89 -7.42
CA VAL A 91 -7.53 9.62 -7.47
C VAL A 91 -7.10 9.23 -8.89
N PRO A 92 -5.89 9.63 -9.33
CA PRO A 92 -5.32 9.11 -10.56
C PRO A 92 -5.28 7.58 -10.55
N GLN A 93 -5.64 6.96 -11.68
CA GLN A 93 -5.78 5.50 -11.75
C GLN A 93 -4.52 4.73 -11.36
N GLY A 94 -3.34 5.26 -11.65
CA GLY A 94 -2.08 4.65 -11.22
C GLY A 94 -1.98 4.50 -9.69
N LEU A 95 -2.65 5.36 -8.92
CA LEU A 95 -2.65 5.30 -7.46
C LEU A 95 -3.67 4.31 -6.88
N VAL A 96 -4.55 3.75 -7.71
CA VAL A 96 -5.46 2.67 -7.31
C VAL A 96 -4.66 1.36 -7.28
N PRO A 97 -4.63 0.64 -6.15
CA PRO A 97 -3.97 -0.66 -6.06
C PRO A 97 -4.54 -1.63 -7.09
N ALA A 98 -3.68 -2.24 -7.89
CA ALA A 98 -4.04 -3.13 -8.96
C ALA A 98 -3.34 -4.48 -8.80
N PHE A 99 -4.03 -5.55 -9.16
CA PHE A 99 -3.42 -6.89 -9.26
C PHE A 99 -2.15 -6.85 -10.12
N TYR A 100 -1.07 -7.45 -9.62
CA TYR A 100 0.19 -7.62 -10.34
C TYR A 100 0.45 -9.08 -10.71
N ALA A 101 0.52 -9.96 -9.71
CA ALA A 101 0.87 -11.36 -9.89
C ALA A 101 0.29 -12.23 -8.77
N TYR A 102 0.04 -13.50 -9.07
CA TYR A 102 -0.51 -14.49 -8.14
C TYR A 102 0.23 -15.82 -8.32
N HIS A 103 0.63 -16.45 -7.21
CA HIS A 103 1.17 -17.80 -7.18
C HIS A 103 0.83 -18.51 -5.87
N LYS A 104 -0.03 -19.53 -5.93
CA LYS A 104 -0.43 -20.40 -4.81
C LYS A 104 -0.90 -19.61 -3.57
N HIS A 105 0.01 -19.39 -2.64
CA HIS A 105 -0.21 -18.83 -1.31
C HIS A 105 0.17 -17.35 -1.23
N THR A 106 0.49 -16.73 -2.37
CA THR A 106 1.06 -15.38 -2.46
C THR A 106 0.37 -14.60 -3.57
N LEU A 107 -0.06 -13.37 -3.26
CA LEU A 107 -0.67 -12.43 -4.18
C LEU A 107 0.00 -11.07 -4.05
N CYS A 108 0.29 -10.45 -5.18
CA CYS A 108 0.92 -9.14 -5.25
C CYS A 108 0.02 -8.10 -5.91
N LEU A 109 0.00 -6.92 -5.33
CA LEU A 109 -0.59 -5.71 -5.89
C LEU A 109 0.48 -4.66 -6.10
N LEU A 110 0.21 -3.73 -7.00
CA LEU A 110 1.02 -2.53 -7.20
C LEU A 110 0.14 -1.28 -7.23
N ARG A 111 0.72 -0.16 -6.83
CA ARG A 111 0.21 1.19 -7.15
C ARG A 111 1.39 2.10 -7.51
N GLY A 112 1.20 2.95 -8.50
CA GLY A 112 2.17 3.88 -9.06
C GLY A 112 1.88 4.17 -10.53
N SER A 113 2.73 4.97 -11.16
CA SER A 113 2.55 5.37 -12.56
C SER A 113 3.85 5.22 -13.34
N GLY A 114 3.77 4.64 -14.54
CA GLY A 114 4.93 4.45 -15.42
C GLY A 114 5.86 3.33 -14.92
N GLN A 115 7.17 3.54 -15.04
CA GLN A 115 8.19 2.58 -14.60
C GLN A 115 8.53 2.69 -13.09
N SER A 116 7.97 3.69 -12.40
CA SER A 116 8.16 3.92 -10.97
C SER A 116 6.89 3.54 -10.21
N TYR A 117 6.95 2.45 -9.46
CA TYR A 117 5.88 2.10 -8.52
C TYR A 117 6.04 2.91 -7.24
N ARG A 118 4.93 3.33 -6.64
CA ARG A 118 4.91 3.97 -5.32
C ARG A 118 4.82 2.95 -4.21
N GLU A 119 4.20 1.81 -4.47
CA GLU A 119 4.08 0.73 -3.50
C GLU A 119 3.79 -0.60 -4.21
N PHE A 120 4.40 -1.64 -3.67
CA PHE A 120 4.17 -3.03 -4.00
C PHE A 120 3.73 -3.75 -2.73
N THR A 121 2.56 -4.36 -2.77
CA THR A 121 1.93 -5.00 -1.61
C THR A 121 1.88 -6.48 -1.83
N ILE A 122 2.47 -7.25 -0.92
CA ILE A 122 2.50 -8.71 -0.97
C ILE A 122 1.63 -9.24 0.16
N CYS A 123 0.61 -10.01 -0.20
CA CYS A 123 -0.21 -10.79 0.71
C CYS A 123 0.20 -12.24 0.60
N TYR A 124 0.44 -12.93 1.72
CA TYR A 124 0.84 -14.33 1.71
C TYR A 124 0.38 -15.10 2.94
N ILE A 125 0.25 -16.41 2.82
CA ILE A 125 -0.02 -17.29 3.97
C ILE A 125 1.28 -17.77 4.60
N HIS A 126 1.45 -17.49 5.90
CA HIS A 126 2.56 -17.97 6.72
C HIS A 126 2.02 -18.52 8.03
N ASP A 127 2.41 -19.74 8.40
CA ASP A 127 1.94 -20.45 9.60
C ASP A 127 0.41 -20.42 9.75
N GLY A 128 -0.29 -20.58 8.63
CA GLY A 128 -1.74 -20.55 8.59
C GLY A 128 -2.35 -19.19 8.91
N ARG A 129 -1.63 -18.08 8.76
CA ARG A 129 -2.17 -16.72 8.91
C ARG A 129 -1.91 -15.91 7.65
N MET A 130 -2.82 -14.98 7.37
CA MET A 130 -2.61 -13.98 6.31
C MET A 130 -1.63 -12.93 6.80
N MET A 131 -0.52 -12.78 6.08
CA MET A 131 0.49 -11.77 6.29
C MET A 131 0.44 -10.75 5.15
N VAL A 132 0.74 -9.49 5.46
CA VAL A 132 0.79 -8.40 4.46
C VAL A 132 2.09 -7.63 4.66
N LYS A 133 2.86 -7.48 3.59
CA LYS A 133 4.06 -6.64 3.52
C LYS A 133 3.91 -5.58 2.45
N TYR A 134 4.42 -4.38 2.75
CA TYR A 134 4.38 -3.22 1.87
C TYR A 134 5.81 -2.80 1.54
N TYR A 135 6.10 -2.60 0.26
CA TYR A 135 7.40 -2.18 -0.24
C TYR A 135 7.22 -0.94 -1.12
N GLU A 136 7.69 0.22 -0.67
CA GLU A 136 7.56 1.47 -1.43
C GLU A 136 8.45 1.48 -2.68
N THR A 137 9.60 0.83 -2.60
CA THR A 137 10.70 0.88 -3.57
C THR A 137 10.99 -0.49 -4.19
N ALA A 138 9.94 -1.31 -4.36
CA ALA A 138 10.07 -2.61 -5.00
C ALA A 138 10.50 -2.48 -6.46
N LEU A 139 11.50 -3.27 -6.84
CA LEU A 139 12.11 -3.27 -8.16
C LEU A 139 11.67 -4.49 -8.99
N ALA A 140 11.53 -5.65 -8.34
CA ALA A 140 11.06 -6.89 -8.96
C ALA A 140 10.56 -7.88 -7.90
N ALA A 141 9.68 -8.81 -8.31
CA ALA A 141 9.27 -9.94 -7.49
C ALA A 141 9.27 -11.23 -8.32
N LYS A 142 9.60 -12.35 -7.69
CA LYS A 142 9.52 -13.70 -8.28
C LYS A 142 8.81 -14.62 -7.30
N LEU A 143 7.49 -14.68 -7.44
CA LEU A 143 6.60 -15.31 -6.45
C LEU A 143 6.76 -16.83 -6.36
N GLU A 144 7.15 -17.50 -7.45
CA GLU A 144 7.47 -18.94 -7.43
C GLU A 144 8.65 -19.28 -6.50
N GLU A 145 9.49 -18.30 -6.19
CA GLU A 145 10.67 -18.44 -5.33
C GLU A 145 10.55 -17.61 -4.04
N ASP A 146 9.34 -17.12 -3.73
CA ASP A 146 9.07 -16.23 -2.59
C ASP A 146 10.07 -15.06 -2.46
N LEU A 147 10.58 -14.54 -3.59
CA LEU A 147 11.61 -13.50 -3.59
C LEU A 147 11.04 -12.14 -3.98
N VAL A 148 11.37 -11.11 -3.21
CA VAL A 148 11.21 -9.71 -3.60
C VAL A 148 12.56 -8.99 -3.60
N VAL A 149 12.72 -8.07 -4.55
CA VAL A 149 13.89 -7.20 -4.66
C VAL A 149 13.42 -5.77 -4.57
N TYR A 150 13.98 -5.01 -3.64
CA TYR A 150 13.64 -3.61 -3.42
C TYR A 150 14.89 -2.79 -3.06
N GLN A 151 14.79 -1.48 -3.23
CA GLN A 151 15.87 -0.55 -2.89
C GLN A 151 15.65 -0.01 -1.47
N ASP A 152 16.70 0.12 -0.67
CA ASP A 152 16.57 0.77 0.64
C ASP A 152 16.23 2.25 0.45
N TYR A 153 15.20 2.72 1.15
CA TYR A 153 14.73 4.10 1.03
C TYR A 153 15.75 5.12 1.56
N ASN A 154 16.39 4.82 2.70
CA ASN A 154 17.33 5.72 3.37
C ASN A 154 18.73 5.65 2.74
N GLU A 155 19.08 4.49 2.18
CA GLU A 155 20.33 4.27 1.48
C GLU A 155 20.08 3.70 0.08
N PRO A 156 19.69 4.51 -0.92
CA PRO A 156 19.35 4.04 -2.27
C PRO A 156 20.45 3.22 -2.97
N ARG A 157 21.69 3.25 -2.48
CA ARG A 157 22.76 2.36 -2.94
C ARG A 157 22.52 0.89 -2.60
N LYS A 158 21.77 0.60 -1.55
CA LYS A 158 21.49 -0.75 -1.09
C LYS A 158 20.29 -1.31 -1.84
N ILE A 159 20.50 -2.46 -2.45
CA ILE A 159 19.45 -3.30 -3.03
C ILE A 159 19.31 -4.52 -2.13
N ILE A 160 18.09 -4.77 -1.69
CA ILE A 160 17.75 -5.82 -0.75
C ILE A 160 16.99 -6.90 -1.51
N MET A 161 17.48 -8.13 -1.41
CA MET A 161 16.82 -9.34 -1.88
C MET A 161 16.27 -10.05 -0.64
N GLU A 162 14.95 -10.13 -0.51
CA GLU A 162 14.29 -10.71 0.66
C GLU A 162 13.48 -11.95 0.25
N ASP A 163 13.71 -13.05 0.97
CA ASP A 163 12.76 -14.16 1.01
C ASP A 163 11.56 -13.76 1.86
N ILE A 164 10.38 -13.68 1.24
CA ILE A 164 9.15 -13.12 1.81
C ILE A 164 8.73 -13.90 3.06
N ARG A 165 8.94 -15.22 3.06
CA ARG A 165 8.46 -16.13 4.11
C ARG A 165 9.40 -16.19 5.30
N THR A 166 10.70 -16.31 5.04
CA THR A 166 11.72 -16.48 6.08
C THR A 166 12.29 -15.14 6.56
N GLU A 167 11.99 -14.05 5.85
CA GLU A 167 12.51 -12.70 6.07
C GLU A 167 14.04 -12.62 5.96
N GLN A 168 14.67 -13.65 5.39
CA GLN A 168 16.10 -13.65 5.17
C GLN A 168 16.44 -12.65 4.06
N GLN A 169 17.34 -11.73 4.39
CA GLN A 169 17.75 -10.66 3.49
C GLN A 169 19.19 -10.85 3.04
N LYS A 170 19.41 -10.62 1.75
CA LYS A 170 20.73 -10.42 1.17
C LYS A 170 20.84 -9.01 0.61
N ILE A 171 21.81 -8.27 1.13
CA ILE A 171 22.05 -6.88 0.74
C ILE A 171 23.19 -6.83 -0.27
N VAL A 172 22.96 -6.16 -1.39
CA VAL A 172 23.99 -5.82 -2.37
C VAL A 172 24.05 -4.32 -2.54
N LYS A 173 25.22 -3.78 -2.90
CA LYS A 173 25.43 -2.34 -3.04
C LYS A 173 25.73 -1.98 -4.49
N LEU A 174 25.02 -0.99 -5.01
CA LEU A 174 25.37 -0.32 -6.25
C LEU A 174 26.72 0.41 -6.07
N PRO A 175 27.60 0.39 -7.10
CA PRO A 175 28.80 1.22 -7.10
C PRO A 175 28.46 2.69 -6.84
N GLY A 176 29.31 3.39 -6.08
CA GLY A 176 29.05 4.78 -5.70
C GLY A 176 28.90 5.74 -6.89
N SER A 177 29.54 5.43 -8.02
CA SER A 177 29.41 6.17 -9.28
C SER A 177 28.03 6.08 -9.91
N LEU A 178 27.21 5.09 -9.54
CA LEU A 178 25.94 4.74 -10.20
C LEU A 178 24.71 5.04 -9.34
N THR A 179 24.91 5.68 -8.19
CA THR A 179 23.83 5.91 -7.21
C THR A 179 22.76 6.86 -7.68
N ASN A 180 23.15 7.86 -8.47
CA ASN A 180 22.25 8.87 -8.99
C ASN A 180 21.65 8.46 -10.34
N THR A 181 22.01 7.29 -10.85
CA THR A 181 21.48 6.76 -12.09
C THR A 181 20.20 6.00 -11.80
N ALA A 182 19.11 6.39 -12.46
CA ALA A 182 17.82 5.72 -12.28
C ALA A 182 17.88 4.26 -12.73
N ILE A 183 17.26 3.37 -11.94
CA ILE A 183 17.02 1.98 -12.32
C ILE A 183 15.80 1.96 -13.23
N ILE A 184 15.97 1.48 -14.46
CA ILE A 184 14.87 1.40 -15.44
C ILE A 184 14.28 0.00 -15.55
N ARG A 185 15.06 -1.02 -15.20
CA ARG A 185 14.59 -2.41 -15.23
C ARG A 185 15.36 -3.29 -14.29
N THR A 186 14.64 -4.23 -13.67
CA THR A 186 15.22 -5.29 -12.85
C THR A 186 14.74 -6.64 -13.34
N ARG A 187 15.66 -7.61 -13.47
CA ARG A 187 15.35 -8.98 -13.91
C ARG A 187 15.96 -10.00 -12.95
N ILE A 188 15.17 -10.97 -12.54
CA ILE A 188 15.59 -12.08 -11.68
C ILE A 188 15.68 -13.34 -12.55
N SER A 189 16.87 -13.94 -12.65
CA SER A 189 17.09 -15.18 -13.42
C SER A 189 17.98 -16.14 -12.66
N LYS A 190 17.47 -17.34 -12.36
CA LYS A 190 18.15 -18.41 -11.60
C LYS A 190 18.92 -17.84 -10.40
N ASN A 191 20.25 -17.71 -10.51
CA ASN A 191 21.14 -17.23 -9.43
C ASN A 191 21.67 -15.81 -9.64
N LYS A 192 21.02 -15.00 -10.48
CA LYS A 192 21.46 -13.65 -10.83
C LYS A 192 20.32 -12.65 -10.70
N LEU A 193 20.66 -11.51 -10.13
CA LEU A 193 19.88 -10.28 -10.21
C LEU A 193 20.57 -9.37 -11.22
N VAL A 194 19.85 -8.96 -12.26
CA VAL A 194 20.33 -8.02 -13.27
C VAL A 194 19.58 -6.71 -13.10
N ILE A 195 20.32 -5.63 -12.92
CA ILE A 195 19.80 -4.26 -12.81
C ILE A 195 20.29 -3.48 -14.04
N GLU A 196 19.34 -2.91 -14.76
CA GLU A 196 19.56 -2.08 -15.94
C GLU A 196 19.31 -0.62 -15.55
N LEU A 197 20.32 0.22 -15.80
CA LEU A 197 20.32 1.62 -15.45
C LEU A 197 19.99 2.50 -16.66
N ALA A 198 19.53 3.72 -16.42
CA ALA A 198 19.16 4.68 -17.46
C ALA A 198 20.32 5.08 -18.39
N ASN A 199 21.58 4.90 -17.95
CA ASN A 199 22.78 5.12 -18.77
C ASN A 199 23.20 3.86 -19.55
N GLU A 200 22.28 2.91 -19.73
CA GLU A 200 22.46 1.64 -20.45
C GLU A 200 23.45 0.66 -19.80
N GLN A 201 24.00 1.00 -18.63
CA GLN A 201 24.85 0.08 -17.89
C GLN A 201 24.02 -1.02 -17.23
N GLN A 202 24.59 -2.23 -17.22
CA GLN A 202 24.01 -3.39 -16.56
C GLN A 202 24.90 -3.85 -15.42
N ILE A 203 24.32 -4.03 -14.25
CA ILE A 203 24.99 -4.58 -13.08
C ILE A 203 24.38 -5.94 -12.78
N THR A 204 25.23 -6.94 -12.58
CA THR A 204 24.81 -8.29 -12.24
C THR A 204 25.30 -8.64 -10.84
N PHE A 205 24.37 -9.03 -9.97
CA PHE A 205 24.67 -9.56 -8.65
C PHE A 205 24.38 -11.05 -8.61
N ARG A 206 25.22 -11.81 -7.90
CA ARG A 206 24.94 -13.21 -7.58
C ARG A 206 23.96 -13.25 -6.41
N ARG A 207 22.86 -13.98 -6.58
CA ARG A 207 21.90 -14.26 -5.51
C ARG A 207 22.49 -15.19 -4.46
#